data_AF-A0A428WIP2-F1
#
_entry.id   AF-A0A428WIP2-F1
#
_cell.length_a   1.000
_cell.length_b   1.000
_cell.length_c   1.000
_cell.angle_alpha   90.00
_cell.angle_beta   90.00
_cell.angle_gamma   90.00
#
_symmetry.space_group_name_H-M   'P 1'
#
loop_
_entity.id
_entity.type
_entity.pdbx_description
1 polymer ?
#
loop_
_entity_poly.entity_id
_entity_poly.type
_entity_poly.pdbx_seq_one_letter_code
_entity_poly.pdbx_strand_id
1 'polypeptide(L)'
;MRTLVVAFVAFAALTACSSGEKPAPSSSAAPKPAPSSKAAAASLDPCVMLPAEAVSKAISVPGLKAVPGPAEDSTANGGKARSCEYQLNGKAAGALAVTRYEGRQGKPAEMVASIKKAKAGAQDVAGFPDGAVYYVDAQKTATLASAELVSGTPVLINYTGPAKMTVEQMTPLVKQALAAR
;
A
#
# COMPACT_ATOMS: atom_id res chain seq x y z
N MET A 1 -40.57 9.70 11.33
CA MET A 1 -41.21 8.85 12.37
C MET A 1 -40.23 8.65 13.51
N ARG A 2 -40.77 8.54 14.72
CA ARG A 2 -40.17 8.83 16.04
C ARG A 2 -39.00 7.92 16.42
N THR A 3 -37.93 8.53 16.94
CA THR A 3 -36.91 7.88 17.77
C THR A 3 -37.47 7.71 19.19
N LEU A 4 -37.53 6.49 19.69
CA LEU A 4 -37.84 6.17 21.09
C LEU A 4 -36.59 5.53 21.71
N VAL A 5 -35.95 6.27 22.61
CA VAL A 5 -35.01 5.73 23.59
C VAL A 5 -35.77 5.67 24.91
N VAL A 6 -35.97 4.47 25.44
CA VAL A 6 -36.50 4.23 26.80
C VAL A 6 -35.52 3.28 27.48
N ALA A 7 -34.90 3.78 28.55
CA ALA A 7 -34.10 3.02 29.51
C ALA A 7 -35.02 2.41 30.58
N PHE A 8 -34.71 1.22 31.12
CA PHE A 8 -35.04 0.75 32.48
C PHE A 8 -34.20 -0.53 32.77
N VAL A 9 -33.18 -0.50 33.64
CA VAL A 9 -33.16 -0.86 35.10
C VAL A 9 -33.47 -2.33 35.40
N ALA A 10 -32.55 -3.06 36.06
CA ALA A 10 -32.73 -3.61 37.42
C ALA A 10 -31.72 -4.72 37.78
N PHE A 11 -31.38 -4.72 39.07
CA PHE A 11 -30.42 -5.51 39.83
C PHE A 11 -30.94 -6.87 40.33
N ALA A 12 -29.99 -7.66 40.87
CA ALA A 12 -30.11 -8.69 41.93
C ALA A 12 -30.62 -10.07 41.48
N ALA A 13 -30.18 -11.21 42.03
CA ALA A 13 -29.15 -11.66 42.97
C ALA A 13 -29.06 -13.19 42.78
N LEU A 14 -27.99 -13.91 43.11
CA LEU A 14 -27.84 -14.60 44.41
C LEU A 14 -26.57 -15.45 44.41
N THR A 15 -25.95 -15.48 45.58
CA THR A 15 -24.79 -16.24 46.03
C THR A 15 -25.09 -17.72 46.26
N ALA A 16 -24.14 -18.61 45.90
CA ALA A 16 -23.97 -19.91 46.56
C ALA A 16 -22.50 -20.37 46.50
N CYS A 17 -21.96 -20.66 47.68
CA CYS A 17 -20.60 -21.10 47.99
C CYS A 17 -20.23 -22.47 47.40
N SER A 18 -18.95 -22.67 47.09
CA SER A 18 -18.22 -23.79 47.70
C SER A 18 -16.71 -23.52 47.67
N SER A 19 -16.10 -23.53 48.85
CA SER A 19 -14.65 -23.48 49.06
C SER A 19 -14.04 -24.85 48.75
N GLY A 20 -12.87 -24.86 48.11
CA GLY A 20 -12.02 -26.05 47.99
C GLY A 20 -10.65 -25.71 47.41
N GLU A 21 -9.63 -25.83 48.25
CA GLU A 21 -8.18 -26.01 48.02
C GLU A 21 -7.48 -25.53 46.72
N LYS A 22 -6.42 -24.73 46.93
CA LYS A 22 -5.16 -24.69 46.13
C LYS A 22 -4.16 -25.67 46.82
N PRO A 23 -3.08 -26.24 46.21
CA PRO A 23 -2.36 -25.83 44.98
C PRO A 23 -1.79 -26.95 44.07
N ALA A 24 -1.38 -26.59 42.84
CA ALA A 24 -0.27 -27.24 42.12
C ALA A 24 0.35 -26.27 41.10
N PRO A 25 1.70 -26.14 41.01
CA PRO A 25 2.35 -25.27 40.04
C PRO A 25 2.64 -26.07 38.76
N SER A 26 1.74 -25.99 37.76
CA SER A 26 2.09 -26.41 36.40
C SER A 26 2.63 -25.22 35.63
N SER A 27 3.95 -25.20 35.54
CA SER A 27 4.72 -24.42 34.59
C SER A 27 4.30 -24.82 33.17
N SER A 28 3.54 -23.95 32.50
CA SER A 28 3.27 -24.06 31.07
C SER A 28 3.27 -22.66 30.46
N ALA A 29 4.43 -22.35 29.89
CA ALA A 29 4.73 -21.38 28.84
C ALA A 29 3.82 -20.15 28.72
N ALA A 30 4.38 -18.99 29.06
CA ALA A 30 3.89 -17.71 28.57
C ALA A 30 3.65 -17.76 27.04
N PRO A 31 2.54 -17.20 26.52
CA PRO A 31 2.33 -17.11 25.09
C PRO A 31 3.51 -16.36 24.46
N LYS A 32 4.21 -17.01 23.52
CA LYS A 32 5.18 -16.35 22.65
C LYS A 32 4.51 -15.11 22.05
N PRO A 33 5.13 -13.92 22.07
CA PRO A 33 4.56 -12.77 21.38
C PRO A 33 4.42 -13.15 19.90
N ALA A 34 3.21 -12.98 19.37
CA ALA A 34 2.95 -13.13 17.94
C ALA A 34 3.96 -12.25 17.17
N PRO A 35 4.51 -12.72 16.04
CA PRO A 35 5.43 -11.92 15.26
C PRO A 35 4.74 -10.61 14.92
N SER A 36 5.33 -9.51 15.40
CA SER A 36 4.77 -8.17 15.20
C SER A 36 4.54 -7.94 13.71
N SER A 37 3.30 -7.61 13.36
CA SER A 37 2.83 -7.12 12.06
C SER A 37 3.58 -5.89 11.52
N LYS A 38 4.59 -5.40 12.25
CA LYS A 38 5.51 -4.33 11.83
C LYS A 38 6.53 -4.77 10.77
N ALA A 39 6.90 -6.05 10.69
CA ALA A 39 7.91 -6.48 9.71
C ALA A 39 7.40 -6.43 8.27
N ALA A 40 6.12 -6.75 8.02
CA ALA A 40 5.50 -6.67 6.69
C ALA A 40 5.09 -5.24 6.29
N ALA A 41 4.93 -4.33 7.26
CA ALA A 41 4.64 -2.93 6.98
C ALA A 41 5.90 -2.13 6.60
N ALA A 42 7.08 -2.55 7.10
CA ALA A 42 8.35 -1.94 6.75
C ALA A 42 8.84 -2.30 5.33
N SER A 43 8.37 -3.41 4.73
CA SER A 43 8.79 -3.82 3.38
C SER A 43 8.11 -3.06 2.24
N LEU A 44 7.11 -2.23 2.55
CA LEU A 44 6.34 -1.46 1.57
C LEU A 44 6.48 0.05 1.73
N ASP A 45 7.56 0.52 2.36
CA ASP A 45 7.90 1.94 2.38
C ASP A 45 8.40 2.38 0.98
N PRO A 46 7.65 3.24 0.26
CA PRO A 46 8.02 3.61 -1.11
C PRO A 46 9.38 4.30 -1.21
N CYS A 47 9.83 5.04 -0.17
CA CYS A 47 11.14 5.69 -0.20
C CYS A 47 12.29 4.70 -0.02
N VAL A 48 12.04 3.56 0.63
CA VAL A 48 13.00 2.45 0.74
C VAL A 48 12.98 1.59 -0.53
N MET A 49 11.79 1.33 -1.07
CA MET A 49 11.62 0.49 -2.26
C MET A 49 12.26 1.08 -3.51
N LEU A 50 12.25 2.41 -3.64
CA LEU A 50 12.86 3.11 -4.75
C LEU A 50 13.68 4.31 -4.26
N PRO A 51 15.00 4.16 -4.11
CA PRO A 51 15.87 5.23 -3.63
C PRO A 51 16.04 6.34 -4.69
N ALA A 52 16.30 7.57 -4.23
CA ALA A 52 16.41 8.73 -5.11
C ALA A 52 17.50 8.60 -6.17
N GLU A 53 18.60 7.89 -5.86
CA GLU A 53 19.72 7.65 -6.76
C GLU A 53 19.28 6.84 -8.00
N ALA A 54 18.40 5.87 -7.80
CA ALA A 54 17.85 5.07 -8.90
C ALA A 54 16.99 5.93 -9.83
N VAL A 55 16.15 6.79 -9.27
CA VAL A 55 15.35 7.74 -10.03
C VAL A 55 16.23 8.73 -10.77
N SER A 56 17.20 9.34 -10.08
CA SER A 56 18.16 10.28 -10.65
C SER A 56 18.86 9.71 -11.87
N LYS A 57 19.28 8.44 -11.81
CA LYS A 57 19.92 7.74 -12.92
C LYS A 57 18.94 7.51 -14.08
N ALA A 58 17.73 7.01 -13.78
CA ALA A 58 16.75 6.69 -14.83
C ALA A 58 16.28 7.92 -15.61
N ILE A 59 16.14 9.07 -14.93
CA ILE A 59 15.64 10.30 -15.56
C ILE A 59 16.75 11.30 -15.91
N SER A 60 18.01 10.95 -15.68
CA SER A 60 19.18 11.80 -15.92
C SER A 60 19.11 13.16 -15.21
N VAL A 61 18.58 13.18 -13.99
CA VAL A 61 18.49 14.37 -13.13
C VAL A 61 19.28 14.10 -11.85
N PRO A 62 20.51 14.62 -11.72
CA PRO A 62 21.31 14.42 -10.51
C PRO A 62 20.73 15.20 -9.32
N GLY A 63 20.98 14.71 -8.12
CA GLY A 63 20.68 15.42 -6.88
C GLY A 63 19.20 15.39 -6.45
N LEU A 64 18.44 14.39 -6.88
CA LEU A 64 17.10 14.19 -6.34
C LEU A 64 17.16 13.80 -4.87
N LYS A 65 16.20 14.29 -4.10
CA LYS A 65 15.94 13.86 -2.73
C LYS A 65 14.64 13.07 -2.71
N ALA A 66 14.66 11.93 -2.02
CA ALA A 66 13.46 11.19 -1.66
C ALA A 66 12.86 11.81 -0.40
N VAL A 67 11.60 12.20 -0.47
CA VAL A 67 10.85 12.78 0.64
C VAL A 67 9.57 11.97 0.82
N PRO A 68 9.19 11.56 2.04
CA PRO A 68 7.89 10.94 2.27
C PRO A 68 6.77 11.84 1.74
N GLY A 69 5.95 11.28 0.87
CA GLY A 69 4.80 11.96 0.29
C GLY A 69 3.53 11.75 1.13
N PRO A 70 2.37 12.15 0.61
CA PRO A 70 1.09 11.94 1.25
C PRO A 70 0.84 10.47 1.64
N ALA A 71 0.23 10.30 2.80
CA ALA A 71 -0.27 9.03 3.30
C ALA A 71 -1.81 9.11 3.37
N GLU A 72 -2.49 8.16 2.74
CA GLU A 72 -3.94 8.00 2.87
C GLU A 72 -4.26 6.64 3.48
N ASP A 73 -4.94 6.64 4.63
CA ASP A 73 -5.39 5.42 5.29
C ASP A 73 -6.76 4.92 4.79
N SER A 74 -7.39 5.68 3.90
CA SER A 74 -8.66 5.33 3.27
C SER A 74 -8.81 6.04 1.93
N THR A 75 -8.38 5.39 0.85
CA THR A 75 -8.68 5.85 -0.51
C THR A 75 -10.13 5.51 -0.89
N ALA A 76 -10.69 6.16 -1.92
CA ALA A 76 -12.07 5.93 -2.37
C ALA A 76 -12.38 4.46 -2.78
N ASN A 77 -11.34 3.68 -3.10
CA ASN A 77 -11.44 2.26 -3.42
C ASN A 77 -11.04 1.34 -2.26
N GLY A 78 -11.00 1.85 -1.02
CA GLY A 78 -10.75 1.09 0.20
C GLY A 78 -9.29 0.64 0.39
N GLY A 79 -8.36 1.27 -0.32
CA GLY A 79 -6.93 1.04 -0.17
C GLY A 79 -6.28 1.97 0.86
N LYS A 80 -5.07 1.60 1.26
CA LYS A 80 -4.16 2.42 2.06
C LYS A 80 -2.95 2.78 1.22
N ALA A 81 -2.78 4.06 0.92
CA ALA A 81 -1.71 4.56 0.09
C ALA A 81 -0.59 5.18 0.93
N ARG A 82 0.64 4.89 0.53
CA ARG A 82 1.86 5.61 0.94
C ARG A 82 2.58 6.04 -0.31
N SER A 83 3.31 7.14 -0.24
CA SER A 83 4.07 7.64 -1.38
C SER A 83 5.45 8.17 -0.97
N CYS A 84 6.36 8.18 -1.94
CA CYS A 84 7.63 8.89 -1.88
C CYS A 84 7.69 9.85 -3.05
N GLU A 85 7.97 11.11 -2.77
CA GLU A 85 8.19 12.14 -3.76
C GLU A 85 9.68 12.31 -4.02
N TYR A 86 10.06 12.40 -5.29
CA TYR A 86 11.43 12.69 -5.71
C TYR A 86 11.52 14.15 -6.10
N GLN A 87 12.28 14.93 -5.35
CA GLN A 87 12.31 16.38 -5.51
C GLN A 87 13.71 16.88 -5.86
N LEU A 88 13.78 17.86 -6.78
CA LEU A 88 14.97 18.67 -7.03
C LEU A 88 14.66 20.10 -6.60
N ASN A 89 15.40 20.63 -5.62
CA ASN A 89 15.22 22.00 -5.12
C ASN A 89 13.76 22.31 -4.73
N GLY A 90 13.08 21.35 -4.09
CA GLY A 90 11.67 21.48 -3.68
C GLY A 90 10.64 21.32 -4.80
N LYS A 91 11.06 20.98 -6.04
CA LYS A 91 10.16 20.71 -7.16
C LYS A 91 10.05 19.21 -7.42
N ALA A 92 8.83 18.71 -7.57
CA ALA A 92 8.57 17.31 -7.88
C ALA A 92 9.12 16.94 -9.28
N ALA A 93 9.92 15.89 -9.32
CA ALA A 93 10.44 15.25 -10.54
C ALA A 93 9.73 13.90 -10.83
N GLY A 94 9.09 13.32 -9.81
CA GLY A 94 8.25 12.14 -9.90
C GLY A 94 7.84 11.65 -8.52
N ALA A 95 7.06 10.59 -8.46
CA ALA A 95 6.69 9.95 -7.20
C ALA A 95 6.48 8.45 -7.39
N LEU A 96 6.80 7.68 -6.35
CA LEU A 96 6.36 6.29 -6.23
C LEU A 96 5.22 6.24 -5.23
N ALA A 97 4.09 5.66 -5.62
CA ALA A 97 3.00 5.36 -4.70
C ALA A 97 2.77 3.84 -4.62
N VAL A 98 2.48 3.40 -3.39
CA VAL A 98 2.17 2.01 -3.06
C VAL A 98 0.84 2.00 -2.35
N THR A 99 -0.16 1.39 -2.97
CA THR A 99 -1.51 1.26 -2.42
C THR A 99 -1.80 -0.19 -2.07
N ARG A 100 -2.06 -0.46 -0.79
CA ARG A 100 -2.41 -1.78 -0.27
C ARG A 100 -3.92 -1.90 -0.12
N TYR A 101 -4.50 -2.99 -0.61
CA TYR A 101 -5.94 -3.26 -0.52
C TYR A 101 -6.22 -4.33 0.52
N GLU A 102 -6.18 -3.95 1.79
CA GLU A 102 -6.46 -4.87 2.90
C GLU A 102 -7.89 -5.40 2.84
N GLY A 103 -8.08 -6.71 3.04
CA GLY A 103 -9.40 -7.34 3.02
C GLY A 103 -10.03 -7.52 1.64
N ARG A 104 -9.36 -7.11 0.55
CA ARG A 104 -9.77 -7.43 -0.83
C ARG A 104 -9.09 -8.69 -1.34
N GLN A 105 -9.82 -9.48 -2.14
CA GLN A 105 -9.33 -10.70 -2.80
C GLN A 105 -9.12 -10.54 -4.32
N GLY A 106 -9.03 -9.29 -4.82
CA GLY A 106 -8.88 -9.03 -6.25
C GLY A 106 -7.53 -9.50 -6.78
N LYS A 107 -7.51 -10.09 -7.99
CA LYS A 107 -6.25 -10.53 -8.61
C LYS A 107 -5.48 -9.32 -9.17
N PRO A 108 -4.15 -9.30 -9.07
CA PRO A 108 -3.33 -8.25 -9.66
C PRO A 108 -3.65 -7.90 -11.12
N ALA A 109 -3.78 -8.91 -11.98
CA ALA A 109 -4.12 -8.71 -13.39
C ALA A 109 -5.49 -8.02 -13.59
N GLU A 110 -6.48 -8.31 -12.74
CA GLU A 110 -7.79 -7.68 -12.78
C GLU A 110 -7.72 -6.20 -12.35
N MET A 111 -6.84 -5.88 -11.40
CA MET A 111 -6.58 -4.49 -11.01
C MET A 111 -5.97 -3.69 -12.17
N VAL A 112 -4.95 -4.24 -12.84
CA VAL A 112 -4.32 -3.60 -14.01
C VAL A 112 -5.33 -3.43 -15.15
N ALA A 113 -6.12 -4.47 -15.44
CA ALA A 113 -7.17 -4.41 -16.45
C ALA A 113 -8.23 -3.33 -16.13
N SER A 114 -8.59 -3.19 -14.85
CA SER A 114 -9.53 -2.16 -14.40
C SER A 114 -8.97 -0.75 -14.59
N ILE A 115 -7.68 -0.53 -14.30
CA ILE A 115 -7.02 0.76 -14.56
C ILE A 115 -7.02 1.06 -16.05
N LYS A 116 -6.63 0.10 -16.88
CA LYS A 116 -6.62 0.26 -18.34
C LYS A 116 -8.00 0.63 -18.88
N LYS A 117 -9.07 0.00 -18.37
CA LYS A 117 -10.45 0.32 -18.73
C LYS A 117 -10.86 1.74 -18.30
N ALA A 118 -10.38 2.20 -17.15
CA ALA A 118 -10.73 3.51 -16.58
C ALA A 118 -9.91 4.67 -17.16
N LYS A 119 -8.74 4.40 -17.75
CA LYS A 119 -7.80 5.42 -18.23
C LYS A 119 -7.78 5.44 -19.76
N ALA A 120 -8.34 6.49 -20.34
CA ALA A 120 -8.33 6.68 -21.78
C ALA A 120 -6.90 6.70 -22.33
N GLY A 121 -6.65 5.97 -23.42
CA GLY A 121 -5.33 5.90 -24.06
C GLY A 121 -4.30 5.05 -23.31
N ALA A 122 -4.70 4.31 -22.29
CA ALA A 122 -3.82 3.44 -21.53
C ALA A 122 -3.32 2.23 -22.36
N GLN A 123 -2.04 1.93 -22.25
CA GLN A 123 -1.32 0.93 -23.04
C GLN A 123 -0.72 -0.14 -22.13
N ASP A 124 -0.78 -1.40 -22.55
CA ASP A 124 -0.11 -2.48 -21.82
C ASP A 124 1.41 -2.31 -21.92
N VAL A 125 2.11 -2.60 -20.83
CA VAL A 125 3.57 -2.64 -20.79
C VAL A 125 4.02 -4.08 -20.57
N ALA A 126 4.84 -4.56 -21.49
CA ALA A 126 5.35 -5.93 -21.46
C ALA A 126 6.40 -6.15 -20.34
N GLY A 127 6.59 -7.42 -19.96
CA GLY A 127 7.63 -7.81 -18.99
C GLY A 127 7.25 -7.61 -17.53
N PHE A 128 5.94 -7.54 -17.23
CA PHE A 128 5.37 -7.60 -15.88
C PHE A 128 4.47 -8.85 -15.80
N PRO A 129 4.73 -9.81 -14.88
CA PRO A 129 3.99 -11.07 -14.81
C PRO A 129 2.48 -10.90 -14.65
N ASP A 130 2.09 -9.97 -13.78
CA ASP A 130 0.69 -9.63 -13.48
C ASP A 130 0.16 -8.48 -14.34
N GLY A 131 0.93 -8.07 -15.35
CA GLY A 131 0.65 -6.94 -16.21
C GLY A 131 1.09 -5.60 -15.63
N ALA A 132 1.18 -4.63 -16.53
CA ALA A 132 1.36 -3.23 -16.19
C ALA A 132 0.72 -2.37 -17.27
N VAL A 133 0.36 -1.15 -16.89
CA VAL A 133 -0.29 -0.20 -17.77
C VAL A 133 0.38 1.15 -17.68
N TYR A 134 0.64 1.75 -18.84
CA TYR A 134 1.13 3.11 -18.98
C TYR A 134 0.03 4.01 -19.51
N TYR A 135 -0.09 5.22 -18.97
CA TYR A 135 -0.97 6.25 -19.51
C TYR A 135 -0.46 7.65 -19.14
N VAL A 136 -0.89 8.65 -19.93
CA VAL A 136 -0.76 10.07 -19.58
C VAL A 136 -2.15 10.61 -19.32
N ASP A 137 -2.40 11.13 -18.13
CA ASP A 137 -3.72 11.67 -17.79
C ASP A 137 -3.92 13.12 -18.26
N ALA A 138 -5.14 13.63 -18.06
CA ALA A 138 -5.51 14.99 -18.43
C ALA A 138 -4.69 16.07 -17.70
N GLN A 139 -4.10 15.74 -16.53
CA GLN A 139 -3.25 16.64 -15.74
C GLN A 139 -1.80 16.64 -16.22
N LYS A 140 -1.49 15.98 -17.35
CA LYS A 140 -0.14 15.86 -17.93
C LYS A 140 0.82 15.10 -17.00
N THR A 141 0.29 14.10 -16.30
CA THR A 141 1.08 13.17 -15.50
C THR A 141 1.21 11.84 -16.24
N ALA A 142 2.44 11.45 -16.54
CA ALA A 142 2.75 10.10 -17.00
C ALA A 142 2.70 9.15 -15.80
N THR A 143 2.00 8.02 -15.95
CA THR A 143 1.89 6.99 -14.91
C THR A 143 2.20 5.63 -15.51
N LEU A 144 3.04 4.85 -14.84
CA LEU A 144 3.18 3.42 -15.08
C LEU A 144 2.74 2.70 -13.80
N ALA A 145 1.70 1.88 -13.91
CA ALA A 145 1.12 1.15 -12.81
C ALA A 145 1.22 -0.36 -13.03
N SER A 146 1.60 -1.09 -12.00
CA SER A 146 1.59 -2.56 -11.95
C SER A 146 1.00 -3.00 -10.61
N ALA A 147 0.45 -4.20 -10.55
CA ALA A 147 -0.11 -4.76 -9.34
C ALA A 147 0.49 -6.13 -9.07
N GLU A 148 0.43 -6.57 -7.82
CA GLU A 148 0.89 -7.89 -7.40
C GLU A 148 0.27 -8.31 -6.04
N LEU A 149 0.58 -9.52 -5.60
CA LEU A 149 0.25 -9.99 -4.25
C LEU A 149 1.50 -9.96 -3.36
N VAL A 150 1.44 -9.20 -2.26
CA VAL A 150 2.46 -9.21 -1.20
C VAL A 150 1.85 -9.86 0.03
N SER A 151 2.35 -11.05 0.40
CA SER A 151 1.81 -11.85 1.51
C SER A 151 0.28 -12.02 1.44
N GLY A 152 -0.25 -12.27 0.23
CA GLY A 152 -1.68 -12.44 -0.02
C GLY A 152 -2.51 -11.14 -0.05
N THR A 153 -1.90 -9.97 0.18
CA THR A 153 -2.55 -8.67 0.05
C THR A 153 -2.32 -8.10 -1.34
N PRO A 154 -3.37 -7.69 -2.08
CA PRO A 154 -3.19 -6.98 -3.34
C PRO A 154 -2.53 -5.62 -3.12
N VAL A 155 -1.45 -5.37 -3.85
CA VAL A 155 -0.69 -4.14 -3.84
C VAL A 155 -0.66 -3.56 -5.25
N LEU A 156 -0.96 -2.27 -5.37
CA LEU A 156 -0.75 -1.49 -6.58
C LEU A 156 0.49 -0.62 -6.38
N ILE A 157 1.46 -0.75 -7.27
CA ILE A 157 2.64 0.10 -7.35
C ILE A 157 2.51 0.95 -8.60
N ASN A 158 2.57 2.27 -8.44
CA ASN A 158 2.60 3.18 -9.56
C ASN A 158 3.69 4.23 -9.39
N TYR A 159 4.49 4.39 -10.44
CA TYR A 159 5.41 5.51 -10.56
C TYR A 159 4.75 6.59 -11.42
N THR A 160 4.85 7.84 -10.99
CA THR A 160 4.33 9.00 -11.70
C THR A 160 5.45 10.00 -12.00
N GLY A 161 5.30 10.74 -13.10
CA GLY A 161 6.24 11.78 -13.47
C GLY A 161 5.68 12.72 -14.55
N PRO A 162 6.50 13.66 -15.05
CA PRO A 162 6.10 14.57 -16.11
C PRO A 162 5.60 13.83 -17.36
N ALA A 163 4.62 14.40 -18.08
CA ALA A 163 4.07 13.81 -19.32
C ALA A 163 5.10 13.38 -20.38
N LYS A 164 6.31 13.95 -20.36
CA LYS A 164 7.41 13.61 -21.28
C LYS A 164 8.19 12.35 -20.88
N MET A 165 7.96 11.79 -19.69
CA MET A 165 8.59 10.54 -19.28
C MET A 165 8.06 9.40 -20.13
N THR A 166 8.97 8.59 -20.67
CA THR A 166 8.60 7.48 -21.54
C THR A 166 8.42 6.18 -20.75
N VAL A 167 7.77 5.18 -21.36
CA VAL A 167 7.62 3.84 -20.80
C VAL A 167 8.98 3.24 -20.48
N GLU A 168 9.98 3.44 -21.33
CA GLU A 168 11.35 2.93 -21.17
C GLU A 168 12.06 3.54 -19.96
N GLN A 169 11.77 4.81 -19.64
CA GLN A 169 12.31 5.46 -18.45
C GLN A 169 11.61 4.99 -17.16
N MET A 170 10.30 4.75 -17.21
CA MET A 170 9.51 4.38 -16.03
C MET A 170 9.56 2.89 -15.69
N THR A 171 9.67 2.02 -16.70
CA THR A 171 9.71 0.56 -16.54
C THR A 171 10.78 0.08 -15.55
N PRO A 172 12.07 0.48 -15.66
CA PRO A 172 13.09 0.02 -14.72
C PRO A 172 12.81 0.48 -13.27
N LEU A 173 12.20 1.65 -13.09
CA LEU A 173 11.84 2.18 -11.77
C LEU A 173 10.77 1.32 -11.09
N VAL A 174 9.69 1.00 -11.82
CA VAL A 174 8.62 0.15 -11.28
C VAL A 174 9.11 -1.28 -11.06
N LYS A 175 9.95 -1.84 -11.94
CA LYS A 175 10.57 -3.16 -11.73
C LYS A 175 11.46 -3.20 -10.50
N GLN A 176 12.23 -2.15 -10.25
CA GLN A 176 13.06 -2.06 -9.05
C GLN A 176 12.19 -1.97 -7.79
N ALA A 177 11.14 -1.14 -7.80
CA ALA A 177 10.21 -1.04 -6.69
C ALA A 177 9.54 -2.39 -6.38
N LEU A 178 9.06 -3.09 -7.42
CA LEU A 178 8.56 -4.46 -7.28
C LEU A 178 9.65 -5.35 -6.66
N ALA A 179 10.88 -5.36 -7.16
CA ALA A 179 11.93 -6.21 -6.61
C ALA A 179 12.26 -6.00 -5.10
N ALA A 180 11.91 -4.85 -4.52
CA ALA A 180 12.25 -4.47 -3.14
C ALA A 180 11.17 -4.78 -2.07
N ARG A 181 10.03 -5.33 -2.47
CA ARG A 181 8.85 -5.64 -1.64
C ARG A 181 8.97 -6.80 -0.65
#